data_AF-A0A7S1H6H7-F1
#
_entry.id   AF-A0A7S1H6H7-F1
#
_cell.length_a   1.000
_cell.length_b   1.000
_cell.length_c   1.000
_cell.angle_alpha   90.00
_cell.angle_beta   90.00
_cell.angle_gamma   90.00
#
_symmetry.space_group_name_H-M   'P 1'
#
loop_
_entity.id
_entity.type
_entity.pdbx_description
1 polymer ?
#
loop_
_entity_poly.entity_id
_entity_poly.type
_entity_poly.pdbx_seq_one_letter_code
_entity_poly.pdbx_strand_id
1 'polypeptide(L)'
;YGENAEDPRRYDAHCDGLCDGSSHSRGDHIASFVVYCEAAKKGGHTHFSNSGIHITPEVGSAIFYSYFDPLTDVYDAGFTKVTECGVLEGNKKVISHKMRS
;
A
#
# COMPACT_ATOMS: atom_id res chain seq x y z
N TYR A 1 -7.39 -18.61 -3.47
CA TYR A 1 -6.90 -18.49 -2.08
C TYR A 1 -6.24 -19.80 -1.72
N GLY A 2 -4.91 -19.87 -1.87
CA GLY A 2 -4.12 -21.07 -1.62
C GLY A 2 -2.98 -20.75 -0.66
N GLU A 3 -2.90 -21.60 0.37
CA GLU A 3 -1.79 -21.95 1.26
C GLU A 3 -0.89 -20.84 1.87
N ASN A 4 -0.81 -20.91 3.20
CA ASN A 4 0.11 -20.23 4.13
C ASN A 4 -0.31 -18.83 4.59
N ALA A 5 -1.15 -18.82 5.63
CA ALA A 5 -1.38 -17.69 6.54
C ALA A 5 -0.22 -17.45 7.52
N GLU A 6 0.85 -18.24 7.47
CA GLU A 6 1.98 -18.22 8.42
C GLU A 6 3.30 -17.70 7.83
N ASP A 7 3.31 -17.13 6.61
CA ASP A 7 4.54 -16.53 6.07
C ASP A 7 4.78 -15.16 6.74
N PRO A 8 5.84 -15.01 7.57
CA PRO A 8 6.15 -13.75 8.26
C PRO A 8 6.48 -12.59 7.31
N ARG A 9 6.58 -12.84 6.00
CA ARG A 9 6.77 -11.82 4.96
C ARG A 9 5.45 -11.26 4.41
N ARG A 10 4.30 -11.77 4.86
CA ARG A 10 2.98 -11.30 4.48
C ARG A 10 2.57 -10.21 5.48
N TYR A 11 2.52 -8.96 5.04
CA TYR A 11 2.00 -7.89 5.88
C TYR A 11 0.49 -7.94 5.90
N ASP A 12 -0.10 -7.93 7.09
CA ASP A 12 -1.53 -7.79 7.25
C ASP A 12 -2.04 -6.49 6.60
N ALA A 13 -3.30 -6.53 6.19
CA ALA A 13 -3.93 -5.39 5.54
C ALA A 13 -3.98 -4.19 6.49
N HIS A 14 -3.35 -3.09 6.11
CA HIS A 14 -3.22 -1.88 6.92
C HIS A 14 -3.43 -0.62 6.08
N CYS A 15 -3.48 0.53 6.74
CA CYS A 15 -3.49 1.83 6.08
C CYS A 15 -2.24 2.61 6.46
N ASP A 16 -1.69 3.35 5.50
CA ASP A 16 -0.46 4.10 5.72
C ASP A 16 -0.65 5.40 6.52
N GLY A 17 -1.87 5.91 6.52
CA GLY A 17 -2.42 6.89 7.46
C GLY A 17 -3.83 6.46 7.86
N LEU A 18 -4.68 7.43 8.20
CA LEU A 18 -6.10 7.16 8.43
C LEU A 18 -6.82 6.92 7.10
N CYS A 19 -7.81 6.03 7.13
CA CYS A 19 -8.54 5.51 5.97
C CYS A 19 -9.95 5.05 6.40
N ASP A 20 -10.55 5.74 7.36
CA ASP A 20 -11.81 5.38 8.00
C ASP A 20 -12.96 6.36 7.71
N GLY A 21 -12.74 7.31 6.79
CA GLY A 21 -13.69 8.38 6.48
C GLY A 21 -13.74 9.50 7.53
N SER A 22 -12.80 9.54 8.48
CA SER A 22 -12.72 10.62 9.46
C SER A 22 -12.18 11.92 8.85
N SER A 23 -12.42 13.03 9.56
CA SER A 23 -11.82 14.32 9.21
C SER A 23 -10.31 14.31 9.43
N HIS A 24 -9.60 14.90 8.49
CA HIS A 24 -8.15 15.04 8.53
C HIS A 24 -7.70 16.11 9.53
N SER A 25 -6.60 15.85 10.24
CA SER A 25 -5.91 16.84 11.07
C SER A 25 -4.60 17.27 10.43
N ARG A 26 -4.30 18.57 10.50
CA ARG A 26 -3.06 19.14 9.93
C ARG A 26 -1.82 18.45 10.50
N GLY A 27 -0.89 18.08 9.62
CA GLY A 27 0.35 17.40 9.99
C GLY A 27 0.26 15.88 9.93
N ASP A 28 -0.94 15.32 9.75
CA ASP A 28 -1.11 13.88 9.53
C ASP A 28 -0.59 13.45 8.16
N HIS A 29 -0.34 12.15 8.01
CA HIS A 29 -0.01 11.62 6.70
C HIS A 29 -1.25 11.72 5.78
N ILE A 30 -1.03 11.97 4.49
CA ILE A 30 -2.09 12.16 3.49
C ILE A 30 -1.92 11.28 2.26
N ALA A 31 -0.69 10.84 1.99
CA ALA A 31 -0.38 10.03 0.82
C ALA A 31 0.86 9.18 1.05
N SER A 32 1.06 8.19 0.19
CA SER A 32 2.24 7.35 0.20
C SER A 32 2.77 7.12 -1.21
N PHE A 33 4.08 7.02 -1.28
CA PHE A 33 4.83 6.73 -2.50
C PHE A 33 5.70 5.50 -2.25
N VAL A 34 5.62 4.50 -3.12
CA VAL A 34 6.43 3.28 -3.02
C VAL A 34 7.11 3.04 -4.37
N VAL A 35 8.44 3.03 -4.36
CA VAL A 35 9.28 2.75 -5.54
C VAL A 35 9.80 1.33 -5.46
N TYR A 36 9.65 0.55 -6.53
CA TYR A 36 10.18 -0.81 -6.62
C TYR A 36 11.60 -0.80 -7.18
N CYS A 37 12.59 -0.98 -6.32
CA CYS A 37 13.99 -1.07 -6.71
C CYS A 37 14.37 -2.48 -7.16
N GLU A 38 13.72 -3.50 -6.60
CA GLU A 38 13.79 -4.90 -7.01
C GLU A 38 12.39 -5.52 -6.97
N ALA A 39 12.07 -6.36 -7.94
CA ALA A 39 10.80 -7.06 -8.05
C ALA A 39 11.01 -8.58 -7.89
N ALA A 40 10.16 -9.20 -7.08
CA ALA A 40 10.18 -10.64 -6.90
C ALA A 40 9.79 -11.35 -8.21
N LYS A 41 10.37 -12.54 -8.44
CA LYS A 41 10.02 -13.37 -9.60
C LYS A 41 8.63 -13.99 -9.45
N LYS A 42 8.20 -14.29 -8.22
CA LYS A 42 6.84 -14.71 -7.88
C LYS A 42 6.41 -14.11 -6.53
N GLY A 43 5.15 -13.69 -6.45
CA GLY A 43 4.63 -13.02 -5.25
C GLY A 43 5.08 -11.56 -5.16
N GLY A 44 5.08 -10.97 -3.96
CA GLY A 44 5.55 -9.59 -3.75
C GLY A 44 4.60 -8.48 -4.21
N HIS A 45 3.42 -8.84 -4.74
CA HIS A 45 2.41 -7.91 -5.24
C HIS A 45 1.92 -6.93 -4.17
N THR A 46 1.46 -5.76 -4.60
CA THR A 46 0.73 -4.81 -3.75
C THR A 46 -0.75 -4.90 -4.08
N HIS A 47 -1.59 -5.05 -3.07
CA HIS A 47 -3.02 -5.28 -3.26
C HIS A 47 -3.86 -4.34 -2.39
N PHE A 48 -4.78 -3.60 -3.02
CA PHE A 48 -5.77 -2.75 -2.38
C PHE A 48 -7.12 -3.46 -2.43
N SER A 49 -7.42 -4.28 -1.41
CA SER A 49 -8.53 -5.22 -1.45
C SER A 49 -9.88 -4.55 -1.66
N ASN A 50 -10.09 -3.41 -0.99
CA ASN A 50 -11.37 -2.70 -1.03
C ASN A 50 -11.60 -1.95 -2.36
N SER A 51 -10.52 -1.69 -3.10
CA SER A 51 -10.57 -1.09 -4.44
C SER A 51 -10.53 -2.13 -5.56
N GLY A 52 -10.25 -3.40 -5.25
CA GLY A 52 -10.03 -4.45 -6.25
C GLY A 52 -8.78 -4.23 -7.12
N ILE A 53 -7.82 -3.43 -6.66
CA ILE A 53 -6.61 -3.09 -7.41
C ILE A 53 -5.48 -4.02 -7.00
N HIS A 54 -4.91 -4.73 -7.98
CA HIS A 54 -3.78 -5.63 -7.80
C HIS A 54 -2.61 -5.18 -8.68
N ILE A 55 -1.46 -4.91 -8.06
CA ILE A 55 -0.28 -4.35 -8.72
C ILE A 55 0.83 -5.38 -8.71
N THR A 56 1.29 -5.73 -9.90
CA THR A 56 2.52 -6.52 -10.09
C THR A 56 3.70 -5.57 -10.18
N PRO A 57 4.69 -5.66 -9.27
CA PRO A 57 5.84 -4.77 -9.27
C PRO A 57 6.69 -4.91 -10.54
N GLU A 58 7.07 -3.78 -11.12
CA GLU A 58 8.10 -3.70 -12.15
C GLU A 58 9.30 -2.90 -11.62
N VAL A 59 10.52 -3.33 -11.90
CA VAL A 59 11.72 -2.63 -11.45
C VAL A 59 11.75 -1.21 -12.04
N GLY A 60 11.91 -0.21 -11.17
CA GLY A 60 11.89 1.21 -11.53
C GLY A 60 10.50 1.83 -11.59
N SER A 61 9.43 1.03 -11.49
CA SER A 61 8.07 1.56 -11.34
C SER A 61 7.82 2.08 -9.92
N ALA A 62 6.79 2.91 -9.79
CA ALA A 62 6.36 3.43 -8.50
C ALA A 62 4.83 3.49 -8.44
N ILE A 63 4.31 3.38 -7.22
CA ILE A 63 2.90 3.63 -6.92
C ILE A 63 2.79 4.88 -6.06
N PHE A 64 1.81 5.70 -6.40
CA PHE A 64 1.36 6.83 -5.61
C PHE A 64 -0.11 6.63 -5.29
N TYR A 65 -0.48 6.82 -4.02
CA TYR A 65 -1.88 6.85 -3.61
C TYR A 65 -2.06 7.86 -2.48
N SER A 66 -3.12 8.64 -2.60
CA SER A 66 -3.62 9.53 -1.54
C SER A 66 -4.78 8.84 -0.83
N TYR A 67 -4.83 9.00 0.48
CA TYR A 67 -5.98 8.64 1.30
C TYR A 67 -6.68 9.89 1.85
N PHE A 68 -6.38 11.06 1.29
CA PHE A 68 -6.94 12.35 1.68
C PHE A 68 -7.61 13.04 0.48
N ASP A 69 -8.80 13.58 0.70
CA ASP A 69 -9.51 14.44 -0.25
C ASP A 69 -9.35 15.93 0.14
N PRO A 70 -8.62 16.73 -0.65
CA PRO A 70 -8.36 18.14 -0.35
C PRO A 70 -9.59 19.05 -0.51
N LEU A 71 -10.69 18.57 -1.10
CA LEU A 71 -11.92 19.36 -1.25
C LEU A 71 -12.83 19.24 -0.03
N THR A 72 -12.72 18.14 0.71
CA THR A 72 -13.59 17.83 1.85
C THR A 72 -12.85 17.76 3.19
N ASP A 73 -11.51 17.76 3.18
CA ASP A 73 -10.66 17.55 4.35
C ASP A 73 -10.99 16.24 5.09
N VAL A 74 -11.29 15.19 4.33
CA VAL A 74 -11.71 13.88 4.85
C VAL A 74 -10.82 12.77 4.27
N TYR A 75 -10.53 11.76 5.08
CA TYR A 75 -9.83 10.56 4.64
C TYR A 75 -10.73 9.67 3.77
N ASP A 76 -10.12 8.81 2.95
CA ASP A 76 -10.89 7.78 2.27
C ASP A 76 -11.57 6.81 3.26
N ALA A 77 -12.56 6.05 2.80
CA ALA A 77 -13.28 5.07 3.61
C ALA A 77 -12.69 3.66 3.47
N GLY A 78 -11.36 3.55 3.41
CA GLY A 78 -10.63 2.29 3.45
C GLY A 78 -10.28 1.72 2.08
N PHE A 79 -10.47 2.49 1.01
CA PHE A 79 -10.15 2.08 -0.37
C PHE A 79 -8.64 1.87 -0.57
N THR A 80 -7.83 2.64 0.14
CA THR A 80 -6.36 2.56 0.17
C THR A 80 -5.81 1.55 1.18
N LYS A 81 -6.67 0.77 1.85
CA LYS A 81 -6.20 -0.33 2.70
C LYS A 81 -5.39 -1.31 1.87
N VAL A 82 -4.11 -1.42 2.21
CA VAL A 82 -3.08 -2.07 1.41
C VAL A 82 -2.57 -3.34 2.09
N THR A 83 -2.29 -4.35 1.29
CA THR A 83 -1.63 -5.59 1.70
C THR A 83 -0.43 -5.82 0.80
N GLU A 84 0.71 -6.16 1.40
CA GLU A 84 1.85 -6.66 0.64
C GLU A 84 1.81 -8.19 0.60
N CYS A 85 1.63 -8.73 -0.61
CA CYS A 85 1.64 -10.17 -0.83
C CYS A 85 3.05 -10.71 -0.58
N GLY A 86 3.14 -11.86 0.11
CA GLY A 86 4.42 -12.51 0.41
C GLY A 86 5.25 -12.80 -0.85
N VAL A 87 6.58 -12.71 -0.72
CA VAL A 87 7.52 -13.07 -1.79
C VAL A 87 7.67 -14.58 -1.82
N LEU A 88 7.32 -15.22 -2.94
CA LEU A 88 7.41 -16.68 -3.09
C LEU A 88 8.73 -17.11 -3.75
N GLU A 89 9.27 -16.30 -4.66
CA GLU A 89 10.54 -16.57 -5.35
C GLU A 89 11.26 -15.26 -5.68
N GLY A 90 12.56 -15.18 -5.41
CA GLY A 90 13.39 -13.97 -5.63
C GLY A 90 13.37 -12.98 -4.45
N ASN A 91 13.68 -11.72 -4.73
CA ASN A 91 13.74 -10.63 -3.74
C ASN A 91 12.82 -9.47 -4.14
N LYS A 92 12.34 -8.73 -3.14
CA LYS A 92 11.62 -7.47 -3.32
C LYS A 92 12.32 -6.42 -2.47
N LYS A 93 12.65 -5.27 -3.08
CA LYS A 93 13.23 -4.12 -2.38
C LYS A 93 12.48 -2.87 -2.79
N VAL A 94 12.01 -2.13 -1.79
CA VAL A 94 11.24 -0.91 -2.01
C VAL A 94 11.81 0.26 -1.23
N ILE A 95 11.58 1.47 -1.75
CA ILE A 95 11.71 2.71 -1.00
C ILE A 95 10.30 3.23 -0.80
N SER A 96 9.89 3.44 0.45
CA SER A 96 8.58 4.01 0.78
C SER A 96 8.73 5.37 1.46
N HIS A 97 7.83 6.29 1.14
CA HIS A 97 7.75 7.59 1.78
C HIS A 97 6.28 7.97 2.04
N LYS A 98 6.01 8.45 3.26
CA LYS A 98 4.70 8.96 3.67
C LYS A 98 4.73 10.48 3.69
N MET A 99 3.82 11.10 2.97
CA MET A 99 3.70 12.56 2.86
C MET A 99 2.78 13.09 3.95
N ARG A 100 3.08 14.28 4.48
CA ARG A 100 2.26 14.99 5.49
C ARG A 100 1.70 16.29 4.92
N SER A 101 0.57 16.74 5.48
CA SER A 101 -0.03 18.06 5.22
C SER A 101 0.52 19.19 6.10
#